data_AF-A0A9W5MZV6-F1
#
_entry.id   AF-A0A9W5MZV6-F1
#
_cell.length_a   1.000
_cell.length_b   1.000
_cell.length_c   1.000
_cell.angle_alpha   90.00
_cell.angle_beta   90.00
_cell.angle_gamma   90.00
#
_symmetry.space_group_name_H-M   'P 1'
#
loop_
_entity.id
_entity.type
_entity.pdbx_description
1 polymer ?
#
loop_
_entity_poly.entity_id
_entity_poly.type
_entity_poly.pdbx_seq_one_letter_code
_entity_poly.pdbx_strand_id
1 'polypeptide(L)'
;MLKNSAIIYLPIFRKTIWQSNFFLIKIITNSPNPIKEHIMKWTDTQRIAEELYDLHGDSIDPKTVRFTQLRDLIMALPEFDDDPTRCGERILEAVQQAWIDEAE
;
A
#
# COMPACT_ATOMS: atom_id res chain seq x y z
N MET A 1 -52.26 8.16 38.89
CA MET A 1 -51.55 6.88 39.03
C MET A 1 -51.26 6.33 37.64
N LEU A 2 -49.97 6.16 37.30
CA LEU A 2 -49.34 5.28 36.28
C LEU A 2 -49.70 5.55 34.80
N LYS A 3 -48.80 5.62 33.80
CA LYS A 3 -47.35 5.40 33.67
C LYS A 3 -46.91 5.93 32.28
N ASN A 4 -45.68 6.43 32.21
CA ASN A 4 -44.70 6.28 31.13
C ASN A 4 -44.94 6.90 29.73
N SER A 5 -44.06 7.86 29.44
CA SER A 5 -43.36 8.17 28.19
C SER A 5 -43.72 7.34 26.94
N ALA A 6 -44.19 8.02 25.89
CA ALA A 6 -43.94 7.64 24.52
C ALA A 6 -43.98 8.88 23.61
N ILE A 7 -42.93 8.97 22.82
CA ILE A 7 -42.52 10.08 21.96
C ILE A 7 -43.52 10.28 20.80
N ILE A 8 -43.76 11.56 20.56
CA ILE A 8 -44.66 12.21 19.63
C ILE A 8 -44.20 11.98 18.16
N TYR A 9 -45.12 11.49 17.31
CA TYR A 9 -45.50 11.91 15.93
C TYR A 9 -44.38 12.46 15.00
N LEU A 10 -44.22 12.20 13.70
CA LEU A 10 -45.03 11.74 12.55
C LEU A 10 -44.05 11.68 11.32
N PRO A 11 -44.45 11.31 10.08
CA PRO A 11 -43.65 10.58 9.12
C PRO A 11 -43.07 11.45 7.98
N ILE A 12 -41.92 11.00 7.46
CA ILE A 12 -41.60 10.84 6.03
C ILE A 12 -41.68 12.11 5.13
N PHE A 13 -40.50 12.73 4.99
CA PHE A 13 -39.77 12.91 3.72
C PHE A 13 -40.26 13.94 2.66
N ARG A 14 -39.60 15.11 2.61
CA ARG A 14 -38.87 15.64 1.42
C ARG A 14 -38.52 17.13 1.60
N LYS A 15 -37.31 17.45 2.08
CA LYS A 15 -36.60 18.72 1.82
C LYS A 15 -35.12 18.58 2.21
N THR A 16 -34.32 17.92 1.36
CA THR A 16 -32.84 18.06 1.43
C THR A 16 -32.19 17.50 0.17
N ILE A 17 -32.18 18.30 -0.89
CA ILE A 17 -31.22 18.18 -1.98
C ILE A 17 -30.56 19.56 -2.03
N TRP A 18 -29.22 19.60 -1.89
CA TRP A 18 -28.31 20.77 -1.96
C TRP A 18 -27.53 21.25 -0.72
N GLN A 19 -27.43 20.46 0.35
CA GLN A 19 -26.37 20.68 1.38
C GLN A 19 -25.68 19.38 1.86
N SER A 20 -26.04 18.21 1.32
CA SER A 20 -25.49 16.91 1.79
C SER A 20 -24.37 16.34 0.91
N ASN A 21 -24.17 16.85 -0.31
CA ASN A 21 -23.20 16.26 -1.24
C ASN A 21 -21.77 16.78 -1.11
N PHE A 22 -21.46 17.79 -0.29
CA PHE A 22 -20.06 18.19 -0.11
C PHE A 22 -19.43 17.59 1.15
N PHE A 23 -20.22 17.29 2.18
CA PHE A 23 -19.71 16.71 3.43
C PHE A 23 -19.73 15.17 3.43
N LEU A 24 -20.62 14.52 2.65
CA LEU A 24 -20.58 13.07 2.48
C LEU A 24 -19.46 12.58 1.56
N ILE A 25 -18.97 13.40 0.61
CA ILE A 25 -17.84 12.99 -0.25
C ILE A 25 -16.54 12.87 0.57
N LYS A 26 -16.32 13.77 1.54
CA LYS A 26 -15.07 13.80 2.31
C LYS A 26 -15.00 12.84 3.49
N ILE A 27 -16.14 12.37 4.03
CA ILE A 27 -16.19 11.40 5.14
C ILE A 27 -16.17 9.95 4.63
N ILE A 28 -16.69 9.69 3.42
CA ILE A 28 -16.47 8.40 2.73
C ILE A 28 -15.01 8.28 2.27
N THR A 29 -14.34 9.41 2.01
CA THR A 29 -12.87 9.48 1.89
C THR A 29 -12.22 9.98 3.18
N ASN A 30 -12.59 9.44 4.35
CA ASN A 30 -11.49 9.07 5.23
C ASN A 30 -10.70 8.08 4.39
N SER A 31 -9.55 8.48 3.87
CA SER A 31 -8.71 7.60 3.07
C SER A 31 -7.62 7.02 3.98
N PRO A 32 -7.90 5.98 4.80
CA PRO A 32 -6.94 4.91 4.89
C PRO A 32 -7.03 4.19 3.54
N ASN A 33 -6.05 4.43 2.68
CA ASN A 33 -5.97 3.92 1.30
C ASN A 33 -6.64 2.53 1.15
N PRO A 34 -7.86 2.40 0.58
CA PRO A 34 -8.62 1.15 0.61
C PRO A 34 -8.21 0.15 -0.48
N ILE A 35 -7.04 0.36 -1.09
CA ILE A 35 -6.43 -0.48 -2.12
C ILE A 35 -4.91 -0.39 -1.98
N LYS A 36 -4.32 -1.18 -1.08
CA LYS A 36 -2.96 -1.68 -1.32
C LYS A 36 -3.06 -3.04 -2.01
N GLU A 37 -3.90 -3.15 -3.05
CA GLU A 37 -3.84 -4.27 -4.03
C GLU A 37 -2.73 -4.04 -5.08
N HIS A 38 -1.68 -3.30 -4.72
CA HIS A 38 -0.50 -3.23 -5.55
C HIS A 38 0.41 -4.39 -5.18
N ILE A 39 0.12 -5.54 -5.78
CA ILE A 39 1.07 -6.64 -5.94
C ILE A 39 2.35 -6.05 -6.55
N MET A 40 3.47 -6.12 -5.83
CA MET A 40 4.74 -5.58 -6.32
C MET A 40 5.19 -6.35 -7.54
N LYS A 41 5.54 -5.60 -8.59
CA LYS A 41 6.10 -6.13 -9.83
C LYS A 41 7.57 -5.79 -9.92
N TRP A 42 8.29 -6.47 -10.81
CA TRP A 42 9.69 -6.17 -11.11
C TRP A 42 9.93 -4.72 -11.53
N THR A 43 8.92 -4.03 -12.05
CA THR A 43 8.99 -2.62 -12.45
C THR A 43 9.01 -1.64 -11.27
N ASP A 44 8.55 -2.07 -10.10
CA ASP A 44 8.44 -1.22 -8.90
C ASP A 44 9.75 -1.20 -8.12
N THR A 45 10.86 -0.86 -8.79
CA THR A 45 12.22 -1.01 -8.26
C THR A 45 12.44 -0.27 -6.95
N GLN A 46 11.88 0.92 -6.83
CA GLN A 46 11.94 1.75 -5.62
C GLN A 46 11.25 1.07 -4.44
N ARG A 47 10.02 0.56 -4.64
CA ARG A 47 9.27 -0.11 -3.57
C ARG A 47 9.95 -1.40 -3.12
N ILE A 48 10.52 -2.14 -4.06
CA ILE A 48 11.29 -3.34 -3.74
C ILE A 48 12.52 -2.97 -2.90
N ALA A 49 13.23 -1.90 -3.25
CA ALA A 49 14.38 -1.42 -2.49
C ALA A 49 14.02 -0.99 -1.06
N GLU A 50 12.93 -0.25 -0.88
CA GLU A 50 12.41 0.16 0.43
C GLU A 50 12.12 -1.07 1.32
N GLU A 51 11.40 -2.06 0.79
CA GLU A 51 11.07 -3.28 1.55
C GLU A 51 12.33 -4.13 1.84
N LEU A 52 13.30 -4.19 0.92
CA LEU A 52 14.58 -4.84 1.16
C LEU A 52 15.40 -4.11 2.23
N TYR A 53 15.38 -2.78 2.24
CA TYR A 53 16.06 -1.98 3.26
C TYR A 53 15.40 -2.17 4.64
N ASP A 54 14.07 -2.13 4.71
CA ASP A 54 13.33 -2.35 5.95
C ASP A 54 13.57 -3.75 6.56
N LEU A 55 13.74 -4.78 5.71
CA LEU A 55 13.96 -6.17 6.16
C LEU A 55 15.44 -6.53 6.37
N HIS A 56 16.34 -5.94 5.59
CA HIS A 56 17.73 -6.40 5.47
C HIS A 56 18.78 -5.29 5.51
N GLY A 57 18.41 -4.01 5.56
CA GLY A 57 19.33 -2.86 5.49
C GLY A 57 20.43 -2.87 6.55
N ASP A 58 20.15 -3.39 7.75
CA ASP A 58 21.14 -3.49 8.83
C ASP A 58 22.09 -4.69 8.70
N SER A 59 21.68 -5.74 7.99
CA SER A 59 22.39 -7.04 7.97
C SER A 59 23.10 -7.32 6.65
N ILE A 60 22.66 -6.69 5.56
CA ILE A 60 23.14 -6.96 4.20
C ILE A 60 23.55 -5.63 3.57
N ASP A 61 24.81 -5.54 3.12
CA ASP A 61 25.29 -4.40 2.35
C ASP A 61 24.87 -4.56 0.86
N PRO A 62 23.97 -3.69 0.34
CA PRO A 62 23.46 -3.79 -1.02
C PRO A 62 24.56 -3.68 -2.10
N LYS A 63 25.71 -3.06 -1.79
CA LYS A 63 26.86 -2.94 -2.71
C LYS A 63 27.57 -4.26 -2.94
N THR A 64 27.43 -5.21 -2.02
CA THR A 64 28.10 -6.53 -2.07
C THR A 64 27.17 -7.67 -2.50
N VAL A 65 25.86 -7.41 -2.59
CA VAL A 65 24.86 -8.40 -2.98
C VAL A 65 25.04 -8.79 -4.46
N ARG A 66 25.04 -10.09 -4.73
CA ARG A 66 25.04 -10.61 -6.11
C ARG A 66 23.63 -10.65 -6.67
N PHE A 67 23.46 -10.45 -7.98
CA PHE A 67 22.13 -10.50 -8.62
C PHE A 67 21.32 -11.78 -8.37
N THR A 68 21.97 -12.94 -8.27
CA THR A 68 21.28 -14.18 -7.92
C THR A 68 20.68 -14.12 -6.52
N GLN A 69 21.44 -13.60 -5.55
CA GLN A 69 20.99 -13.42 -4.18
C GLN A 69 19.93 -12.33 -4.09
N LEU A 70 20.12 -11.20 -4.78
CA LEU A 70 19.14 -10.11 -4.83
C LEU A 70 17.79 -10.61 -5.33
N ARG A 71 17.77 -11.36 -6.43
CA ARG A 71 16.54 -11.97 -6.95
C ARG A 71 15.88 -12.88 -5.91
N ASP A 72 16.65 -13.72 -5.23
CA ASP A 72 16.11 -14.64 -4.23
C ASP A 72 15.53 -13.88 -3.01
N LEU A 73 16.13 -12.76 -2.61
CA LEU A 73 15.58 -11.86 -1.59
C LEU A 73 14.27 -11.22 -2.02
N ILE A 74 14.19 -10.73 -3.27
CA ILE A 74 12.98 -10.13 -3.84
C ILE A 74 11.85 -11.15 -3.92
N MET A 75 12.16 -12.38 -4.34
CA MET A 75 11.19 -13.49 -4.37
C MET A 75 10.72 -13.91 -2.97
N ALA A 76 11.47 -13.60 -1.92
CA ALA A 76 11.09 -13.87 -0.53
C ALA A 76 10.19 -12.77 0.07
N LEU A 77 9.97 -11.66 -0.64
CA LEU A 77 9.12 -10.57 -0.17
C LEU A 77 7.64 -10.99 -0.16
N PRO A 78 6.89 -10.74 0.94
CA PRO A 78 5.52 -11.21 1.09
C PRO A 78 4.50 -10.52 0.15
N GLU A 79 4.80 -9.31 -0.32
CA GLU A 79 3.95 -8.55 -1.26
C GLU A 79 4.44 -8.63 -2.72
N PHE A 80 5.40 -9.51 -3.03
CA PHE A 80 5.95 -9.70 -4.37
C PHE A 80 5.26 -10.87 -5.10
N ASP A 81 4.59 -10.59 -6.21
CA ASP A 81 3.98 -11.61 -7.06
C ASP A 81 4.16 -11.24 -8.54
N ASP A 82 5.33 -11.61 -9.08
CA ASP A 82 5.67 -11.48 -10.50
C ASP A 82 6.51 -12.68 -10.96
N ASP A 83 6.58 -12.89 -12.26
CA ASP A 83 7.26 -14.06 -12.84
C ASP A 83 8.79 -13.92 -12.69
N PRO A 84 9.50 -14.88 -12.08
CA PRO A 84 10.96 -14.83 -11.93
C PRO A 84 11.71 -14.81 -13.28
N THR A 85 11.08 -15.26 -14.38
CA THR A 85 11.66 -15.21 -15.72
C THR A 85 11.61 -13.82 -16.34
N ARG A 86 10.82 -12.90 -15.78
CA ARG A 86 10.77 -11.48 -16.20
C ARG A 86 11.85 -10.61 -15.56
N CYS A 87 12.62 -11.15 -14.61
CA CYS A 87 13.78 -10.43 -14.07
C CYS A 87 14.90 -10.42 -15.12
N GLY A 88 15.21 -9.23 -15.65
CA GLY A 88 16.40 -8.99 -16.47
C GLY A 88 17.51 -8.36 -15.63
N GLU A 89 18.76 -8.44 -16.10
CA GLU A 89 19.91 -7.82 -15.42
C GLU A 89 19.69 -6.33 -15.16
N ARG A 90 19.09 -5.59 -16.10
CA ARG A 90 18.74 -4.16 -15.94
C ARG A 90 17.79 -3.87 -14.79
N ILE A 91 16.85 -4.77 -14.52
CA ILE A 91 15.89 -4.58 -13.43
C ILE A 91 16.60 -4.79 -12.10
N LEU A 92 17.40 -5.85 -11.99
CA LEU A 92 18.17 -6.15 -10.79
C LEU A 92 19.21 -5.06 -10.50
N GLU A 93 19.84 -4.51 -11.54
CA GLU A 93 20.72 -3.34 -11.45
C GLU A 93 19.96 -2.12 -10.92
N ALA A 94 18.77 -1.82 -11.44
CA ALA A 94 17.96 -0.70 -10.98
C ALA A 94 17.48 -0.87 -9.52
N VAL A 95 17.09 -2.08 -9.11
CA VAL A 95 16.74 -2.38 -7.72
C VAL A 95 17.97 -2.25 -6.81
N GLN A 96 19.12 -2.79 -7.23
CA GLN A 96 20.35 -2.68 -6.46
C GLN A 96 20.76 -1.22 -6.26
N GLN A 97 20.70 -0.40 -7.31
CA GLN A 97 21.01 1.02 -7.21
C GLN A 97 20.03 1.73 -6.28
N ALA A 98 18.73 1.52 -6.42
CA ALA A 98 17.73 2.10 -5.52
C ALA A 98 17.97 1.68 -4.06
N TRP A 99 18.33 0.42 -3.82
CA TRP A 99 18.63 -0.06 -2.46
C TRP A 99 19.92 0.54 -1.89
N ILE A 100 20.95 0.75 -2.73
CA ILE A 100 22.15 1.49 -2.33
C ILE A 100 21.78 2.92 -1.94
N ASP A 101 20.96 3.59 -2.75
CA ASP A 101 20.55 4.98 -2.52
C ASP A 101 19.75 5.12 -1.21
N GLU A 102 18.92 4.13 -0.85
CA GLU A 102 18.20 4.10 0.44
C GLU A 102 19.12 3.77 1.64
N ALA A 103 20.23 3.08 1.41
CA ALA A 103 21.17 2.70 2.46
C ALA A 103 22.25 3.76 2.76
N GLU A 104 22.37 4.79 1.92
CA GLU A 104 23.28 5.95 2.10
C GLU A 104 22.66 7.07 2.93
#